data_AF-A0A6I0ES74-F1
#
_entry.id   AF-A0A6I0ES74-F1
#
_cell.length_a   1.000
_cell.length_b   1.000
_cell.length_c   1.000
_cell.angle_alpha   90.00
_cell.angle_beta   90.00
_cell.angle_gamma   90.00
#
_symmetry.space_group_name_H-M   'P 1'
#
loop_
_entity.id
_entity.type
_entity.pdbx_description
1 polymer ?
#
loop_
_entity_poly.entity_id
_entity_poly.type
_entity_poly.pdbx_seq_one_letter_code
_entity_poly.pdbx_strand_id
1 'polypeptide(L)'
;MSAIRRAGIVVIWLFPYLLATGTYFAGAVYEPALALRTPVLQWPVPQPVYGGLLVLLLIAITWLIGEFFSVTSRETVVTALQFDAVFSTTAAILFTGAAGWLIGTGRLEWWFVVPWIATIIDALTAGWLSVNNAAQKPFMSQKGTV
;
A
#
# COMPACT_ATOMS: atom_id res chain seq x y z
N MET A 1 -13.48 5.96 -20.52
CA MET A 1 -13.22 5.24 -19.25
C MET A 1 -14.44 5.40 -18.35
N SER A 2 -15.07 4.31 -17.91
CA SER A 2 -16.31 4.36 -17.09
C SER A 2 -16.04 4.91 -15.68
N ALA A 3 -17.07 5.44 -15.01
CA ALA A 3 -16.97 5.99 -13.65
C ALA A 3 -16.46 4.95 -12.63
N ILE A 4 -16.90 3.70 -12.75
CA ILE A 4 -16.49 2.57 -11.90
C ILE A 4 -14.97 2.34 -11.98
N ARG A 5 -14.40 2.44 -13.18
CA ARG A 5 -12.96 2.23 -13.39
C ARG A 5 -12.12 3.39 -12.80
N ARG A 6 -12.63 4.62 -12.86
CA ARG A 6 -11.98 5.79 -12.23
C ARG A 6 -12.00 5.67 -10.70
N ALA A 7 -13.14 5.26 -10.13
CA ALA A 7 -13.26 5.02 -8.70
C ALA A 7 -12.30 3.91 -8.22
N GLY A 8 -12.20 2.81 -8.97
CA GLY A 8 -11.26 1.72 -8.66
C GLY A 8 -9.81 2.20 -8.60
N ILE A 9 -9.36 3.01 -9.57
CA ILE A 9 -7.99 3.55 -9.59
C ILE A 9 -7.72 4.45 -8.39
N VAL A 10 -8.66 5.33 -8.03
CA VAL A 10 -8.48 6.22 -6.87
C VAL A 10 -8.44 5.42 -5.55
N VAL A 11 -9.29 4.40 -5.41
CA VAL A 11 -9.28 3.53 -4.22
C VAL A 11 -7.94 2.80 -4.08
N ILE A 12 -7.39 2.34 -5.20
CA ILE A 12 -6.10 1.67 -5.27
C ILE A 12 -4.97 2.61 -4.79
N TRP A 13 -4.91 3.86 -5.28
CA TRP A 13 -3.91 4.84 -4.84
C TRP A 13 -4.03 5.24 -3.37
N LEU A 14 -5.26 5.29 -2.85
CA LEU A 14 -5.50 5.63 -1.45
C LEU A 14 -5.39 4.43 -0.51
N PHE A 15 -5.22 3.22 -1.05
CA PHE A 15 -5.28 1.99 -0.28
C PHE A 15 -4.28 1.93 0.87
N PRO A 16 -3.01 2.37 0.74
CA PRO A 16 -2.08 2.42 1.87
C PRO A 16 -2.63 3.18 3.08
N TYR A 17 -3.23 4.35 2.82
CA TYR A 17 -3.82 5.20 3.85
C TYR A 17 -5.07 4.58 4.45
N LEU A 18 -5.92 3.97 3.60
CA LEU A 18 -7.13 3.26 4.04
C LEU A 18 -6.77 2.04 4.89
N LEU A 19 -5.75 1.29 4.50
CA LEU A 19 -5.28 0.11 5.22
C LEU A 19 -4.74 0.52 6.59
N ALA A 20 -3.80 1.48 6.64
CA ALA A 20 -3.24 1.97 7.91
C ALA A 20 -4.30 2.57 8.84
N THR A 21 -5.21 3.40 8.30
CA THR A 21 -6.30 4.01 9.08
C THR A 21 -7.30 2.95 9.55
N GLY A 22 -7.71 2.06 8.66
CA GLY A 22 -8.65 0.99 8.95
C GLY A 22 -8.11 0.03 9.99
N THR A 23 -6.81 -0.27 9.97
CA THR A 23 -6.18 -1.19 10.93
C THR A 23 -5.97 -0.55 12.28
N TYR A 24 -5.68 0.75 12.33
CA TYR A 24 -5.68 1.52 13.56
C TYR A 24 -7.04 1.47 14.25
N PHE A 25 -8.12 1.78 13.52
CA PHE A 25 -9.48 1.74 14.06
C PHE A 25 -9.95 0.32 14.37
N ALA A 26 -9.65 -0.67 13.53
CA ALA A 26 -9.96 -2.07 13.82
C ALA A 26 -9.22 -2.54 15.09
N GLY A 27 -7.98 -2.11 15.28
CA GLY A 27 -7.24 -2.33 16.52
C GLY A 27 -7.88 -1.68 17.74
N ALA A 28 -8.59 -0.56 17.58
CA ALA A 28 -9.32 0.09 18.67
C ALA A 28 -10.68 -0.58 18.95
N VAL A 29 -11.40 -1.04 17.92
CA VAL A 29 -12.75 -1.61 18.05
C VAL A 29 -12.72 -3.09 18.44
N TYR A 30 -11.75 -3.84 17.90
CA TYR A 30 -11.61 -5.29 18.08
C TYR A 30 -10.39 -5.64 18.92
N GLU A 31 -9.95 -4.75 19.81
CA GLU A 31 -8.68 -4.88 20.54
C GLU A 31 -8.50 -6.24 21.26
N PRO A 32 -9.53 -6.85 21.88
CA PRO A 32 -9.36 -8.18 22.49
C PRO A 32 -9.03 -9.28 21.48
N ALA A 33 -9.46 -9.14 20.22
CA ALA A 33 -9.36 -10.18 19.19
C ALA A 33 -8.14 -10.01 18.27
N LEU A 34 -7.66 -8.78 18.07
CA LEU A 34 -6.56 -8.49 17.13
C LEU A 34 -5.35 -7.86 17.81
N ALA A 35 -5.52 -7.15 18.93
CA ALA A 35 -4.48 -6.50 19.72
C ALA A 35 -3.43 -5.70 18.92
N LEU A 36 -3.78 -5.16 17.75
CA LEU A 36 -2.83 -4.54 16.81
C LEU A 36 -2.21 -3.22 17.30
N ARG A 37 -2.76 -2.62 18.35
CA ARG A 37 -2.20 -1.43 19.01
C ARG A 37 -1.11 -1.78 20.03
N THR A 38 -0.80 -3.06 20.17
CA THR A 38 0.32 -3.50 21.00
C THR A 38 1.64 -2.93 20.43
N PRO A 39 2.52 -2.36 21.27
CA PRO A 39 3.85 -1.93 20.85
C PRO A 39 4.68 -3.09 20.27
N VAL A 40 5.43 -2.82 19.21
CA VAL A 40 6.30 -3.81 18.55
C VAL A 40 7.39 -4.34 19.49
N LEU A 41 7.83 -3.49 20.43
CA LEU A 41 8.87 -3.83 21.40
C LEU A 41 8.34 -4.49 22.67
N GLN A 42 7.02 -4.69 22.78
CA GLN A 42 6.45 -5.37 23.94
C GLN A 42 6.76 -6.87 23.91
N TRP A 43 7.28 -7.39 25.02
CA TRP A 43 7.54 -8.82 25.22
C TRP A 43 6.93 -9.33 26.53
N PRO A 44 6.24 -10.50 26.54
CA PRO A 44 5.91 -11.33 25.38
C PRO A 44 4.86 -10.68 24.46
N VAL A 45 4.90 -11.01 23.16
CA VAL A 45 3.89 -10.55 22.20
C VAL A 45 2.56 -11.27 22.47
N PRO A 46 1.44 -10.55 22.66
CA PRO A 46 0.14 -11.17 22.86
C PRO A 46 -0.28 -12.04 21.67
N GLN A 47 -0.82 -13.23 21.94
CA GLN A 47 -1.26 -14.16 20.89
C GLN A 47 -2.24 -13.56 19.85
N PRO A 48 -3.22 -12.70 20.23
CA PRO A 48 -4.14 -12.10 19.26
C PRO A 48 -3.46 -11.27 18.16
N VAL A 49 -2.26 -10.73 18.43
CA VAL A 49 -1.47 -9.95 17.46
C VAL A 49 -1.17 -10.79 16.20
N TYR A 50 -0.84 -12.08 16.36
CA TYR A 50 -0.52 -12.94 15.21
C TYR A 50 -1.71 -13.11 14.27
N GLY A 51 -2.92 -13.27 14.82
CA GLY A 51 -4.15 -13.34 14.02
C GLY A 51 -4.40 -12.04 13.26
N GLY A 52 -4.25 -10.90 13.93
CA GLY A 52 -4.36 -9.58 13.30
C GLY A 52 -3.33 -9.35 12.19
N LEU A 53 -2.06 -9.72 12.43
CA LEU A 53 -0.98 -9.61 11.44
C LEU A 53 -1.23 -10.50 10.23
N LEU A 54 -1.76 -11.71 10.41
CA LEU A 54 -2.11 -12.60 9.30
C LEU A 54 -3.19 -11.97 8.40
N VAL A 55 -4.27 -11.44 9.00
CA VAL A 55 -5.34 -10.77 8.24
C VAL A 55 -4.78 -9.56 7.48
N LEU A 56 -3.98 -8.74 8.16
CA LEU A 56 -3.28 -7.60 7.57
C LEU A 56 -2.43 -7.99 6.35
N LEU A 57 -1.65 -9.06 6.49
CA LEU A 57 -0.77 -9.56 5.45
C LEU A 57 -1.56 -10.05 4.24
N LEU A 58 -2.66 -10.78 4.45
CA LEU A 58 -3.52 -11.27 3.36
C LEU A 58 -4.16 -10.12 2.58
N ILE A 59 -4.62 -9.09 3.29
CA ILE A 59 -5.20 -7.89 2.66
C ILE A 59 -4.13 -7.15 1.84
N ALA A 60 -2.93 -6.95 2.41
CA ALA A 60 -1.82 -6.29 1.73
C ALA A 60 -1.37 -7.04 0.48
N ILE A 61 -1.21 -8.36 0.55
CA ILE A 61 -0.84 -9.20 -0.61
C ILE A 61 -1.90 -9.10 -1.70
N THR A 62 -3.19 -9.18 -1.34
CA THR A 62 -4.29 -9.08 -2.30
C THR A 62 -4.27 -7.74 -3.04
N TRP A 63 -4.03 -6.65 -2.31
CA TRP A 63 -3.89 -5.33 -2.92
C TRP A 63 -2.66 -5.22 -3.83
N LEU A 64 -1.48 -5.66 -3.38
CA LEU A 64 -0.25 -5.63 -4.19
C LEU A 64 -0.37 -6.43 -5.49
N ILE A 65 -1.07 -7.58 -5.45
CA ILE A 65 -1.39 -8.34 -6.67
C ILE A 65 -2.29 -7.52 -7.59
N GLY A 66 -3.29 -6.83 -7.04
CA GLY A 66 -4.16 -5.91 -7.79
C GLY A 66 -3.37 -4.79 -8.47
N GLU A 67 -2.43 -4.16 -7.76
CA GLU A 67 -1.55 -3.13 -8.31
C GLU A 67 -0.71 -3.67 -9.45
N PHE A 68 -0.10 -4.84 -9.25
CA PHE A 68 0.73 -5.48 -10.26
C PHE A 68 -0.05 -5.68 -11.57
N PHE A 69 -1.30 -6.15 -11.50
CA PHE A 69 -2.15 -6.29 -12.68
C PHE A 69 -2.55 -4.93 -13.29
N SER A 70 -2.79 -3.91 -12.48
CA SER A 70 -3.09 -2.55 -12.93
C SER A 70 -1.94 -1.95 -13.74
N VAL A 71 -0.72 -2.03 -13.20
CA VAL A 71 0.50 -1.45 -13.79
C VAL A 71 0.94 -2.20 -15.05
N THR A 72 0.79 -3.53 -15.08
CA THR A 72 1.16 -4.37 -16.24
C THR A 72 0.11 -4.40 -17.34
N SER A 73 -1.10 -3.88 -17.08
CA SER A 73 -2.16 -3.85 -18.09
C SER A 73 -1.82 -2.95 -19.28
N ARG A 74 -2.07 -3.48 -20.49
CA ARG A 74 -1.92 -2.76 -21.76
C ARG A 74 -2.93 -1.61 -21.89
N GLU A 75 -4.03 -1.66 -21.16
CA GLU A 75 -5.09 -0.65 -21.22
C GLU A 75 -4.83 0.56 -20.30
N THR A 76 -3.87 0.45 -19.38
CA THR A 76 -3.54 1.55 -18.45
C THR A 76 -2.83 2.67 -19.22
N VAL A 77 -3.27 3.91 -19.06
CA VAL A 77 -2.65 5.05 -19.75
C VAL A 77 -1.32 5.43 -19.12
N VAL A 78 -0.38 6.00 -19.89
CA VAL A 78 0.96 6.35 -19.40
C VAL A 78 0.89 7.34 -18.24
N THR A 79 0.00 8.33 -18.31
CA THR A 79 -0.22 9.29 -17.23
C THR A 79 -0.67 8.61 -15.93
N ALA A 80 -1.51 7.57 -16.00
CA ALA A 80 -1.92 6.81 -14.82
C ALA A 80 -0.73 6.04 -14.22
N LEU A 81 0.17 5.48 -15.04
CA LEU A 81 1.40 4.83 -14.55
C LEU A 81 2.36 5.82 -13.87
N GLN A 82 2.46 7.04 -14.40
CA GLN A 82 3.27 8.10 -13.79
C GLN A 82 2.68 8.57 -12.45
N PHE A 83 1.37 8.79 -12.40
CA PHE A 83 0.69 9.15 -11.16
C PHE A 83 0.81 8.05 -10.12
N ASP A 84 0.62 6.80 -10.52
CA ASP A 84 0.80 5.64 -9.66
C ASP A 84 2.20 5.62 -9.01
N ALA A 85 3.26 5.71 -9.82
CA ALA A 85 4.63 5.77 -9.30
C ALA A 85 4.85 6.97 -8.34
N VAL A 86 4.29 8.13 -8.64
CA VAL A 86 4.39 9.32 -7.76
C VAL A 86 3.65 9.11 -6.44
N PHE A 87 2.42 8.59 -6.48
CA PHE A 87 1.60 8.39 -5.29
C PHE A 87 2.16 7.28 -4.40
N SER A 88 2.56 6.15 -4.96
CA SER A 88 3.19 5.06 -4.19
C SER A 88 4.51 5.52 -3.56
N THR A 89 5.35 6.24 -4.31
CA THR A 89 6.60 6.80 -3.75
C THR A 89 6.34 7.80 -2.64
N THR A 90 5.36 8.70 -2.83
CA THR A 90 4.99 9.69 -1.80
C THR A 90 4.47 9.00 -0.54
N ALA A 91 3.60 8.00 -0.69
CA ALA A 91 3.09 7.21 0.41
C ALA A 91 4.22 6.49 1.16
N ALA A 92 5.18 5.88 0.45
CA ALA A 92 6.32 5.21 1.05
C ALA A 92 7.22 6.18 1.84
N ILE A 93 7.45 7.39 1.32
CA ILE A 93 8.20 8.44 2.03
C ILE A 93 7.47 8.83 3.32
N LEU A 94 6.17 9.13 3.22
CA LEU A 94 5.37 9.53 4.38
C LEU A 94 5.31 8.43 5.45
N PHE A 95 5.07 7.19 5.04
CA PHE A 95 4.96 6.07 5.97
C PHE A 95 6.31 5.74 6.60
N THR A 96 7.41 5.84 5.85
CA THR A 96 8.76 5.66 6.39
C THR A 96 9.15 6.78 7.35
N GLY A 97 8.79 8.03 7.04
CA GLY A 97 8.97 9.16 7.96
C GLY A 97 8.18 8.98 9.26
N ALA A 98 6.91 8.57 9.15
CA ALA A 98 6.06 8.25 10.30
C ALA A 98 6.61 7.08 11.11
N ALA A 99 7.08 6.01 10.45
CA ALA A 99 7.71 4.87 11.10
C ALA A 99 8.97 5.30 11.87
N GLY A 100 9.83 6.11 11.25
CA GLY A 100 11.02 6.65 11.90
C GLY A 100 10.71 7.46 13.15
N TRP A 101 9.67 8.30 13.10
CA TRP A 101 9.20 9.05 14.27
C TRP A 101 8.61 8.14 15.36
N LEU A 102 7.79 7.15 15.00
CA LEU A 102 7.21 6.18 15.93
C LEU A 102 8.29 5.31 16.58
N ILE A 103 9.31 4.90 15.83
CA ILE A 103 10.48 4.18 16.34
C ILE A 103 11.24 5.08 17.32
N GLY A 104 11.55 6.31 16.93
CA GLY A 104 12.28 7.27 17.76
C GLY A 104 11.57 7.65 19.07
N THR A 105 10.25 7.55 19.10
CA THR A 105 9.43 7.80 20.30
C THR A 105 9.05 6.53 21.07
N GLY A 106 9.48 5.35 20.62
CA GLY A 106 9.12 4.07 21.24
C GLY A 106 7.63 3.71 21.14
N ARG A 107 6.91 4.29 20.17
CA ARG A 107 5.47 4.16 19.97
C ARG A 107 5.09 3.40 18.70
N LEU A 108 6.04 2.66 18.11
CA LEU A 108 5.73 1.81 16.98
C LEU A 108 4.84 0.65 17.43
N GLU A 109 3.66 0.54 16.83
CA GLU A 109 2.64 -0.46 17.12
C GLU A 109 2.41 -1.36 15.89
N TRP A 110 1.91 -2.58 16.11
CA TRP A 110 1.78 -3.60 15.06
C TRP A 110 0.82 -3.26 13.92
N TRP A 111 -0.21 -2.43 14.17
CA TRP A 111 -1.19 -2.01 13.15
C TRP A 111 -0.55 -1.30 11.96
N PHE A 112 0.61 -0.65 12.18
CA PHE A 112 1.28 0.18 11.19
C PHE A 112 2.36 -0.56 10.40
N VAL A 113 2.92 -1.63 10.97
CA VAL A 113 4.08 -2.34 10.39
C VAL A 113 3.77 -2.91 9.01
N VAL A 114 2.66 -3.66 8.88
CA VAL A 114 2.29 -4.29 7.61
C VAL A 114 1.91 -3.25 6.54
N PRO A 115 1.04 -2.25 6.81
CA PRO A 115 0.77 -1.19 5.85
C PRO A 115 2.04 -0.46 5.39
N TRP A 116 2.96 -0.17 6.31
CA TRP A 116 4.24 0.46 6.00
C TRP A 116 5.10 -0.38 5.05
N ILE A 117 5.33 -1.65 5.37
CA ILE A 117 6.13 -2.54 4.50
C ILE A 117 5.46 -2.71 3.14
N ALA A 118 4.15 -2.92 3.10
CA ALA A 118 3.41 -3.07 1.85
C ALA A 118 3.54 -1.83 0.95
N THR A 119 3.49 -0.63 1.54
CA THR A 119 3.66 0.63 0.80
C THR A 119 5.07 0.78 0.22
N ILE A 120 6.10 0.32 0.94
CA ILE A 120 7.48 0.30 0.42
C ILE A 120 7.58 -0.64 -0.78
N ILE A 121 7.06 -1.87 -0.63
CA ILE A 121 7.07 -2.87 -1.71
C ILE A 121 6.37 -2.29 -2.93
N ASP A 122 5.19 -1.71 -2.73
CA ASP A 122 4.40 -1.09 -3.78
C ASP A 122 5.18 -0.01 -4.53
N ALA A 123 5.77 0.95 -3.82
CA ALA A 123 6.57 2.02 -4.43
C ALA A 123 7.74 1.49 -5.26
N LEU A 124 8.41 0.43 -4.81
CA LEU A 124 9.49 -0.20 -5.55
C LEU A 124 8.97 -0.90 -6.81
N THR A 125 7.86 -1.64 -6.71
CA THR A 125 7.26 -2.33 -7.85
C THR A 125 6.65 -1.36 -8.86
N ALA A 126 5.87 -0.39 -8.41
CA ALA A 126 5.29 0.66 -9.24
C ALA A 126 6.39 1.49 -9.90
N GLY A 127 7.40 1.95 -9.16
CA GLY A 127 8.52 2.69 -9.73
C GLY A 127 9.25 1.92 -10.83
N TRP A 128 9.55 0.64 -10.61
CA TRP A 128 10.24 -0.19 -11.60
C TRP A 128 9.35 -0.51 -12.82
N LEU A 129 8.12 -0.97 -12.59
CA LEU A 129 7.23 -1.46 -13.64
C LEU A 129 6.60 -0.32 -14.43
N SER A 130 6.20 0.77 -13.78
CA SER A 130 5.61 1.95 -14.44
C SER A 130 6.64 2.64 -15.33
N VAL A 131 7.91 2.75 -14.93
CA VAL A 131 8.97 3.30 -15.79
C VAL A 131 9.21 2.41 -17.01
N ASN A 132 9.35 1.10 -16.81
CA ASN A 132 9.56 0.16 -17.90
C ASN A 132 8.37 0.11 -18.87
N ASN A 133 7.13 0.11 -18.36
CA ASN A 133 5.92 0.09 -19.18
C ASN A 133 5.66 1.43 -19.87
N ALA A 134 5.93 2.56 -19.22
CA ALA A 134 5.85 3.88 -19.84
C ALA A 134 6.86 4.02 -20.99
N ALA A 135 8.08 3.49 -20.82
CA ALA A 135 9.09 3.50 -21.88
C ALA A 135 8.71 2.64 -23.10
N GLN A 136 7.98 1.54 -22.91
CA GLN A 136 7.60 0.62 -23.99
C GLN A 136 6.31 1.02 -24.74
N LYS A 137 5.39 1.73 -24.10
CA LYS A 137 4.08 2.09 -24.70
C LYS A 137 4.14 2.95 -25.97
N PRO A 138 5.05 3.93 -26.12
CA PRO A 138 5.21 4.68 -27.37
C PRO A 138 5.56 3.81 -28.59
N PHE A 139 6.23 2.67 -28.37
CA PHE A 139 6.70 1.79 -29.44
C PHE A 139 5.73 0.66 -29.79
N MET A 140 4.82 0.30 -28.86
CA MET A 140 3.94 -0.88 -28.99
C MET A 140 2.45 -0.55 -29.14
N SER A 141 2.05 0.72 -29.09
CA SER A 141 0.64 1.12 -29.15
C SER A 141 0.45 2.41 -29.96
N GLN A 142 -0.47 2.40 -30.92
CA GLN A 142 -0.94 3.61 -31.64
C GLN A 142 -1.58 4.66 -30.71
N LYS A 143 -1.78 4.36 -29.42
CA LYS A 143 -2.25 5.31 -28.38
C LYS A 143 -1.13 5.99 -27.58
N GLY A 144 0.11 5.97 -28.06
CA GLY A 144 1.25 6.65 -27.41
C GLY A 144 1.22 8.19 -27.45
N THR A 145 0.12 8.80 -27.87
CA THR A 145 -0.05 10.26 -27.90
C THR A 145 -1.34 10.63 -27.19
N VAL A 146 -1.22 11.64 -26.32
CA VAL A 146 -2.22 12.25 -25.42
C VAL A 146 -2.28 11.68 -24.01
#